data_AF-A0A937IA37-F1
#
_entry.id   AF-A0A937IA37-F1
#
_cell.length_a   1.000
_cell.length_b   1.000
_cell.length_c   1.000
_cell.angle_alpha   90.00
_cell.angle_beta   90.00
_cell.angle_gamma   90.00
#
_symmetry.space_group_name_H-M   'P 1'
#
loop_
_entity.id
_entity.type
_entity.pdbx_description
1 polymer ?
#
loop_
_entity_poly.entity_id
_entity_poly.type
_entity_poly.pdbx_seq_one_letter_code
_entity_poly.pdbx_strand_id
1 'polypeptide(L)'
;MAAQQSDKAAATQQRALSRIAFGSCAHQDKDQPIWSDIMGSQPELFVFLGDNIYGDSDNSEVLAAKYAKLAAKPGFSSLRQQIEVIATWDDHDYGRNDAGREYPSKEASRKLLLDFFGEPASSERRTRPDGIYTSYLYGESGQKVQVILLDLRWNRSAITRIQDPQRQQDRAAEDRGPYDVSLSAEAELLGERQWAWLEQQLQVEADVRIIGSSIQLLAEFTGWETWANFPKERQRFIELLERYQTEPIVIISGDVHWAEFSRIDETANGWPLLELTSSGITEEWPQISPNRHRVGEAFAVANFGLIEIDWSSRTWPQLTLSAHRVGGDALLGHRISFNP
;
A
#
# COMPACT_ATOMS: atom_id res chain seq x y z
N MET A 1 -20.97 -2.26 20.61
CA MET A 1 -19.75 -2.44 19.82
C MET A 1 -19.61 -1.39 18.72
N ALA A 2 -20.57 -1.22 17.81
CA ALA A 2 -20.50 -0.20 16.75
C ALA A 2 -20.32 1.26 17.25
N ALA A 3 -21.08 1.68 18.28
CA ALA A 3 -20.94 3.02 18.86
C ALA A 3 -19.59 3.27 19.58
N GLN A 4 -19.01 2.22 20.20
CA GLN A 4 -17.69 2.31 20.82
C GLN A 4 -16.55 2.33 19.78
N GLN A 5 -16.75 1.71 18.61
CA GLN A 5 -15.83 1.79 17.48
C GLN A 5 -15.89 3.16 16.79
N SER A 6 -17.08 3.77 16.64
CA SER A 6 -17.21 5.11 16.06
C SER A 6 -16.60 6.21 16.94
N ASP A 7 -16.79 6.14 18.26
CA ASP A 7 -16.21 7.11 19.19
C ASP A 7 -14.68 6.98 19.27
N LYS A 8 -14.15 5.75 19.16
CA LYS A 8 -12.70 5.49 19.11
C LYS A 8 -12.09 6.01 17.81
N ALA A 9 -12.72 5.77 16.65
CA ALA A 9 -12.24 6.26 15.35
C ALA A 9 -12.23 7.81 15.28
N ALA A 10 -13.29 8.46 15.78
CA ALA A 10 -13.34 9.93 15.85
C ALA A 10 -12.27 10.52 16.79
N ALA A 11 -11.99 9.86 17.92
CA ALA A 11 -10.93 10.28 18.84
C ALA A 11 -9.51 10.06 18.27
N THR A 12 -9.28 8.99 17.49
CA THR A 12 -7.99 8.76 16.82
C THR A 12 -7.73 9.82 15.75
N GLN A 13 -8.75 10.23 14.99
CA GLN A 13 -8.62 11.24 13.94
C GLN A 13 -8.28 12.64 14.45
N GLN A 14 -8.52 12.94 15.73
CA GLN A 14 -8.09 14.21 16.35
C GLN A 14 -6.63 14.22 16.82
N ARG A 15 -5.96 13.06 16.85
CA ARG A 15 -4.57 12.94 17.31
C ARG A 15 -3.60 13.07 16.14
N ALA A 16 -2.60 13.93 16.29
CA ALA A 16 -1.47 13.98 15.37
C ALA A 16 -0.70 12.65 15.39
N LEU A 17 -0.47 12.07 14.21
CA LEU A 17 0.33 10.84 14.09
C LEU A 17 1.82 11.20 14.05
N SER A 18 2.61 10.45 14.79
CA SER A 18 4.07 10.47 14.77
C SER A 18 4.67 9.11 14.44
N ARG A 19 3.95 8.00 14.62
CA ARG A 19 4.43 6.66 14.25
C ARG A 19 3.35 5.86 13.55
N ILE A 20 3.62 5.50 12.30
CA ILE A 20 2.69 4.76 11.44
C ILE A 20 3.40 3.51 10.96
N ALA A 21 2.85 2.34 11.29
CA ALA A 21 3.33 1.07 10.78
C ALA A 21 2.50 0.64 9.57
N PHE A 22 3.08 -0.14 8.67
CA PHE A 22 2.37 -0.68 7.52
C PHE A 22 2.96 -2.00 7.03
N GLY A 23 2.19 -2.71 6.19
CA GLY A 23 2.65 -3.92 5.53
C GLY A 23 1.60 -4.55 4.62
N SER A 24 1.99 -5.64 3.96
CA SER A 24 1.17 -6.41 3.02
C SER A 24 1.50 -7.91 3.14
N CYS A 25 0.81 -8.76 2.37
CA CYS A 25 1.18 -10.17 2.17
C CYS A 25 1.23 -10.97 3.49
N ALA A 26 0.07 -11.02 4.16
CA ALA A 26 -0.14 -11.64 5.48
C ALA A 26 -0.90 -12.97 5.34
N HIS A 27 -0.22 -14.03 4.94
CA HIS A 27 -0.84 -15.33 4.72
C HIS A 27 -1.47 -15.89 6.00
N GLN A 28 -2.80 -16.03 6.00
CA GLN A 28 -3.61 -16.39 7.17
C GLN A 28 -3.27 -17.79 7.74
N ASP A 29 -2.72 -18.68 6.92
CA ASP A 29 -2.34 -20.03 7.36
C ASP A 29 -0.91 -20.11 7.94
N LYS A 30 -0.08 -19.08 7.79
CA LYS A 30 1.29 -19.05 8.33
C LYS A 30 1.32 -18.44 9.72
N ASP A 31 2.35 -18.75 10.50
CA ASP A 31 2.61 -18.05 11.76
C ASP A 31 2.95 -16.58 11.48
N GLN A 32 2.50 -15.69 12.36
CA GLN A 32 2.67 -14.24 12.21
C GLN A 32 3.26 -13.65 13.49
N PRO A 33 4.52 -14.01 13.86
CA PRO A 33 5.15 -13.48 15.08
C PRO A 33 5.39 -11.97 15.01
N ILE A 34 5.49 -11.42 13.80
CA ILE A 34 5.84 -10.01 13.53
C ILE A 34 4.91 -8.99 14.20
N TRP A 35 3.68 -9.37 14.54
CA TRP A 35 2.74 -8.50 15.26
C TRP A 35 3.27 -8.01 16.60
N SER A 36 4.10 -8.80 17.30
CA SER A 36 4.71 -8.34 18.56
C SER A 36 5.71 -7.22 18.33
N ASP A 37 6.48 -7.29 17.25
CA ASP A 37 7.49 -6.29 16.90
C ASP A 37 6.82 -5.00 16.40
N ILE A 38 5.76 -5.13 15.59
CA ILE A 38 4.89 -4.01 15.20
C ILE A 38 4.36 -3.31 16.45
N MET A 39 3.74 -4.03 17.39
CA MET A 39 3.27 -3.44 18.65
C MET A 39 4.41 -2.83 19.48
N GLY A 40 5.59 -3.45 19.48
CA GLY A 40 6.80 -2.98 20.16
C GLY A 40 7.31 -1.63 19.66
N SER A 41 7.13 -1.35 18.37
CA SER A 41 7.39 -0.03 17.77
C SER A 41 6.39 1.07 18.17
N GLN A 42 5.35 0.70 18.93
CA GLN A 42 4.30 1.60 19.43
C GLN A 42 3.67 2.51 18.34
N PRO A 43 3.18 1.93 17.23
CA PRO A 43 2.50 2.68 16.19
C PRO A 43 1.18 3.23 16.71
N GLU A 44 0.74 4.35 16.14
CA GLU A 44 -0.55 4.97 16.40
C GLU A 44 -1.59 4.57 15.35
N LEU A 45 -1.12 4.12 14.18
CA LEU A 45 -1.89 3.62 13.06
C LEU A 45 -1.17 2.44 12.42
N PHE A 46 -1.92 1.42 12.00
CA PHE A 46 -1.42 0.39 11.09
C PHE A 46 -2.14 0.47 9.74
N VAL A 47 -1.38 0.45 8.65
CA VAL A 47 -1.90 0.48 7.27
C VAL A 47 -1.62 -0.84 6.57
N PHE A 48 -2.66 -1.54 6.18
CA PHE A 48 -2.57 -2.68 5.28
C PHE A 48 -2.63 -2.23 3.82
N LEU A 49 -1.68 -2.73 3.02
CA LEU A 49 -1.56 -2.41 1.60
C LEU A 49 -2.05 -3.51 0.67
N GLY A 50 -2.73 -4.52 1.20
CA GLY A 50 -3.28 -5.63 0.44
C GLY A 50 -2.61 -6.96 0.72
N ASP A 51 -3.10 -8.01 0.06
CA ASP A 51 -2.85 -9.41 0.42
C ASP A 51 -3.04 -9.65 1.92
N ASN A 52 -4.11 -9.03 2.43
CA ASN A 52 -4.51 -9.15 3.82
C ASN A 52 -4.77 -10.62 4.17
N ILE A 53 -5.27 -11.37 3.18
CA ILE A 53 -5.40 -12.81 3.15
C ILE A 53 -5.07 -13.32 1.74
N TYR A 54 -4.69 -14.59 1.62
CA TYR A 54 -4.48 -15.24 0.34
C TYR A 54 -5.76 -15.93 -0.10
N GLY A 55 -6.68 -15.21 -0.76
CA GLY A 55 -8.06 -15.60 -1.03
C GLY A 55 -8.29 -16.52 -2.24
N ASP A 56 -7.80 -16.14 -3.42
CA ASP A 56 -7.76 -16.93 -4.67
C ASP A 56 -8.99 -17.80 -4.96
N SER A 57 -10.18 -17.22 -4.86
CA SER A 57 -11.44 -17.91 -5.13
C SER A 57 -12.55 -16.94 -5.51
N ASP A 58 -13.38 -17.36 -6.47
CA ASP A 58 -14.67 -16.70 -6.77
C ASP A 58 -15.70 -16.92 -5.66
N ASN A 59 -15.49 -17.91 -4.81
CA ASN A 59 -16.40 -18.25 -3.74
C ASN A 59 -16.14 -17.36 -2.52
N SER A 60 -17.05 -16.43 -2.28
CA SER A 60 -17.00 -15.53 -1.13
C SER A 60 -16.92 -16.24 0.23
N GLU A 61 -17.42 -17.48 0.36
CA GLU A 61 -17.30 -18.26 1.60
C GLU A 61 -15.84 -18.64 1.89
N VAL A 62 -15.03 -18.88 0.85
CA VAL A 62 -13.60 -19.17 1.00
C VAL A 62 -12.86 -17.94 1.53
N LEU A 63 -13.13 -16.76 0.96
CA LEU A 63 -12.55 -15.50 1.43
C LEU A 63 -13.01 -15.20 2.87
N ALA A 64 -14.30 -15.38 3.17
CA ALA A 64 -14.84 -15.18 4.51
C ALA A 64 -14.14 -16.08 5.55
N ALA A 65 -13.92 -17.36 5.23
CA ALA A 65 -13.21 -18.29 6.10
C ALA A 65 -11.74 -17.88 6.31
N LYS A 66 -11.07 -17.36 5.27
CA LYS A 66 -9.69 -16.88 5.35
C LYS A 66 -9.57 -15.61 6.19
N TYR A 67 -10.51 -14.67 6.05
CA TYR A 67 -10.62 -13.52 6.95
C TYR A 67 -10.87 -13.94 8.40
N ALA A 68 -11.71 -14.95 8.65
CA ALA A 68 -11.92 -15.49 9.99
C ALA A 68 -10.62 -16.06 10.60
N LYS A 69 -9.77 -16.72 9.79
CA LYS A 69 -8.45 -17.19 10.22
C LYS A 69 -7.51 -16.03 10.59
N LEU A 70 -7.48 -14.97 9.78
CA LEU A 70 -6.69 -13.77 10.09
C LEU A 70 -7.17 -13.14 11.41
N ALA A 71 -8.48 -12.95 11.60
CA ALA A 71 -9.03 -12.41 12.85
C ALA A 71 -8.69 -13.28 14.09
N ALA A 72 -8.51 -14.58 13.91
CA ALA A 72 -8.13 -15.50 14.97
C ALA A 72 -6.62 -15.46 15.31
N LYS A 73 -5.77 -14.76 14.53
CA LYS A 73 -4.35 -14.60 14.86
C LYS A 73 -4.20 -13.77 16.13
N PRO A 74 -3.60 -14.30 17.23
CA PRO A 74 -3.54 -13.59 18.49
C PRO A 74 -2.86 -12.22 18.40
N GLY A 75 -1.74 -12.15 17.67
CA GLY A 75 -1.00 -10.89 17.47
C GLY A 75 -1.82 -9.84 16.73
N PHE A 76 -2.47 -10.22 15.63
CA PHE A 76 -3.32 -9.32 14.87
C PHE A 76 -4.57 -8.88 15.66
N SER A 77 -5.21 -9.82 16.37
CA SER A 77 -6.35 -9.52 17.23
C SER A 77 -5.97 -8.50 18.32
N SER A 78 -4.79 -8.66 18.93
CA SER A 78 -4.23 -7.72 19.92
C SER A 78 -3.97 -6.34 19.32
N LEU A 79 -3.38 -6.27 18.13
CA LEU A 79 -3.13 -5.02 17.38
C LEU A 79 -4.45 -4.26 17.16
N ARG A 80 -5.46 -4.91 16.55
CA ARG A 80 -6.76 -4.30 16.22
C ARG A 80 -7.54 -3.81 17.44
N GLN A 81 -7.32 -4.40 18.61
CA GLN A 81 -7.97 -3.94 19.85
C GLN A 81 -7.35 -2.66 20.39
N GLN A 82 -6.06 -2.44 20.12
CA GLN A 82 -5.29 -1.34 20.68
C GLN A 82 -5.28 -0.13 19.76
N ILE A 83 -4.96 -0.31 18.48
CA ILE A 83 -4.78 0.78 17.52
C ILE A 83 -5.73 0.68 16.34
N GLU A 84 -5.88 1.77 15.60
CA GLU A 84 -6.65 1.78 14.37
C GLU A 84 -5.90 1.02 13.26
N VAL A 85 -6.65 0.23 12.50
CA VAL A 85 -6.15 -0.52 11.35
C VAL A 85 -7.00 -0.14 10.15
N ILE A 86 -6.36 0.52 9.18
CA ILE A 86 -6.97 0.85 7.89
C ILE A 86 -6.34 -0.05 6.81
N ALA A 87 -7.09 -0.30 5.73
CA ALA A 87 -6.65 -1.22 4.70
C ALA A 87 -7.17 -0.84 3.31
N THR A 88 -6.40 -1.24 2.30
CA THR A 88 -6.87 -1.55 0.95
C THR A 88 -6.61 -3.04 0.65
N TRP A 89 -7.06 -3.54 -0.49
CA TRP A 89 -6.75 -4.88 -0.97
C TRP A 89 -5.56 -4.90 -1.93
N ASP A 90 -5.09 -6.11 -2.22
CA ASP A 90 -4.42 -6.44 -3.45
C ASP A 90 -5.08 -7.67 -4.12
N ASP A 91 -4.45 -8.33 -5.08
CA ASP A 91 -5.11 -9.34 -5.91
C ASP A 91 -5.62 -10.55 -5.14
N HIS A 92 -4.89 -11.05 -4.14
CA HIS A 92 -5.28 -12.26 -3.46
C HIS A 92 -6.52 -12.07 -2.57
N ASP A 93 -6.67 -10.92 -1.91
CA ASP A 93 -7.87 -10.58 -1.12
C ASP A 93 -8.95 -9.85 -1.93
N TYR A 94 -8.60 -9.30 -3.09
CA TYR A 94 -9.55 -8.97 -4.16
C TYR A 94 -10.20 -10.25 -4.71
N GLY A 95 -9.45 -11.35 -4.80
CA GLY A 95 -9.99 -12.71 -4.89
C GLY A 95 -9.34 -13.63 -5.91
N ARG A 96 -8.39 -13.18 -6.72
CA ARG A 96 -7.61 -14.02 -7.66
C ARG A 96 -6.29 -13.33 -7.99
N ASN A 97 -5.20 -14.08 -7.94
CA ASN A 97 -3.89 -13.67 -8.45
C ASN A 97 -3.97 -12.90 -9.78
N ASP A 98 -3.33 -11.74 -9.82
CA ASP A 98 -3.26 -10.78 -10.93
C ASP A 98 -4.61 -10.35 -11.53
N ALA A 99 -5.73 -10.52 -10.83
CA ALA A 99 -7.03 -10.17 -11.39
C ALA A 99 -7.34 -8.68 -11.28
N GLY A 100 -7.92 -8.13 -12.35
CA GLY A 100 -8.36 -6.74 -12.43
C GLY A 100 -9.87 -6.62 -12.56
N ARG A 101 -10.31 -5.71 -13.45
CA ARG A 101 -11.72 -5.37 -13.66
C ARG A 101 -12.59 -6.56 -14.09
N GLU A 102 -11.98 -7.57 -14.71
CA GLU A 102 -12.62 -8.78 -15.23
C GLU A 102 -13.06 -9.78 -14.16
N TYR A 103 -12.59 -9.63 -12.92
CA TYR A 103 -12.96 -10.53 -11.84
C TYR A 103 -14.46 -10.41 -11.49
N PRO A 104 -15.25 -11.50 -11.66
CA PRO A 104 -16.71 -11.43 -11.56
C PRO A 104 -17.22 -11.24 -10.12
N SER A 105 -16.47 -11.72 -9.12
CA SER A 105 -16.89 -11.72 -7.71
C SER A 105 -16.36 -10.52 -6.91
N LYS A 106 -15.81 -9.49 -7.56
CA LYS A 106 -15.20 -8.32 -6.90
C LYS A 106 -16.12 -7.60 -5.91
N GLU A 107 -17.42 -7.59 -6.19
CA GLU A 107 -18.44 -7.03 -5.30
C GLU A 107 -18.57 -7.79 -3.99
N ALA A 108 -18.50 -9.12 -4.05
CA ALA A 108 -18.53 -9.95 -2.84
C ALA A 108 -17.25 -9.75 -2.01
N SER A 109 -16.09 -9.69 -2.67
CA SER A 109 -14.81 -9.39 -2.01
C SER A 109 -14.83 -8.02 -1.34
N ARG A 110 -15.39 -7.00 -2.00
CA ARG A 110 -15.61 -5.66 -1.43
C ARG A 110 -16.41 -5.70 -0.15
N LYS A 111 -17.55 -6.40 -0.18
CA LYS A 111 -18.37 -6.53 1.01
C LYS A 111 -17.58 -7.18 2.16
N LEU A 112 -16.84 -8.26 1.88
CA LEU A 112 -16.08 -8.97 2.90
C LEU A 112 -14.95 -8.13 3.49
N LEU A 113 -14.15 -7.46 2.67
CA LEU A 113 -13.07 -6.59 3.14
C LEU A 113 -13.62 -5.46 4.01
N LEU A 114 -14.64 -4.74 3.51
CA LEU A 114 -15.22 -3.61 4.23
C LEU A 114 -15.91 -4.04 5.52
N ASP A 115 -16.59 -5.19 5.53
CA ASP A 115 -17.16 -5.75 6.76
C ASP A 115 -16.05 -6.17 7.75
N PHE A 116 -14.99 -6.80 7.25
CA PHE A 116 -13.88 -7.27 8.07
C PHE A 116 -13.16 -6.13 8.78
N PHE A 117 -12.87 -5.03 8.08
CA PHE A 117 -12.23 -3.84 8.66
C PHE A 117 -13.19 -2.89 9.37
N GLY A 118 -14.49 -3.21 9.42
CA GLY A 118 -15.47 -2.47 10.20
C GLY A 118 -15.90 -1.15 9.55
N GLU A 119 -15.90 -1.09 8.22
CA GLU A 119 -16.25 0.11 7.47
C GLU A 119 -17.68 0.59 7.79
N PRO A 120 -17.93 1.89 8.04
CA PRO A 120 -19.27 2.39 8.30
C PRO A 120 -20.26 2.03 7.20
N ALA A 121 -21.50 1.72 7.57
CA ALA A 121 -22.56 1.38 6.63
C ALA A 121 -22.88 2.53 5.65
N SER A 122 -22.65 3.78 6.07
CA SER A 122 -22.83 4.99 5.26
C SER A 122 -21.65 5.32 4.35
N SER A 123 -20.57 4.55 4.40
CA SER A 123 -19.38 4.83 3.59
C SER A 123 -19.65 4.66 2.12
N GLU A 124 -19.21 5.64 1.33
CA GLU A 124 -19.28 5.58 -0.12
C GLU A 124 -18.52 4.39 -0.71
N ARG A 125 -17.50 3.86 -0.02
CA ARG A 125 -16.78 2.66 -0.46
C ARG A 125 -17.69 1.45 -0.66
N ARG A 126 -18.80 1.40 0.07
CA ARG A 126 -19.77 0.29 -0.02
C ARG A 126 -20.64 0.34 -1.27
N THR A 127 -20.73 1.50 -1.92
CA THR A 127 -21.73 1.73 -2.98
C THR A 127 -21.17 2.36 -4.24
N ARG A 128 -20.01 3.03 -4.20
CA ARG A 128 -19.40 3.64 -5.38
C ARG A 128 -19.05 2.56 -6.42
N PRO A 129 -19.23 2.80 -7.72
CA PRO A 129 -19.17 1.74 -8.72
C PRO A 129 -17.76 1.42 -9.21
N ASP A 130 -16.74 2.03 -8.61
CA ASP A 130 -15.38 2.16 -9.15
C ASP A 130 -14.28 1.85 -8.12
N GLY A 131 -14.59 1.12 -7.04
CA GLY A 131 -13.59 0.57 -6.12
C GLY A 131 -13.79 0.92 -4.65
N ILE A 132 -12.74 0.70 -3.85
CA ILE A 132 -12.72 0.91 -2.39
C ILE A 132 -11.73 1.99 -1.93
N TYR A 133 -11.18 2.77 -2.86
CA TYR A 133 -10.22 3.83 -2.54
C TYR A 133 -10.78 4.85 -1.53
N THR A 134 -9.91 5.41 -0.69
CA THR A 134 -10.35 6.33 0.38
C THR A 134 -9.22 7.21 0.88
N SER A 135 -9.57 8.22 1.67
CA SER A 135 -8.62 9.04 2.42
C SER A 135 -9.03 9.14 3.88
N TYR A 136 -8.04 9.38 4.74
CA TYR A 136 -8.21 9.65 6.17
C TYR A 136 -7.37 10.87 6.52
N LEU A 137 -7.88 11.69 7.45
CA LEU A 137 -7.17 12.83 8.01
C LEU A 137 -7.00 12.61 9.51
N TYR A 138 -5.80 12.86 9.99
CA TYR A 138 -5.44 12.74 11.41
C TYR A 138 -4.77 14.02 11.88
N GLY A 139 -5.09 14.44 13.10
CA GLY A 139 -4.51 15.63 13.73
C GLY A 139 -5.14 16.93 13.25
N GLU A 140 -4.49 18.03 13.63
CA GLU A 140 -4.92 19.40 13.36
C GLU A 140 -3.84 20.15 12.56
N SER A 141 -4.17 21.34 12.06
CA SER A 141 -3.24 22.16 11.26
C SER A 141 -1.89 22.35 11.96
N GLY A 142 -0.80 22.13 11.24
CA GLY A 142 0.58 22.12 11.75
C GLY A 142 1.08 20.72 12.12
N GLN A 143 0.18 19.74 12.30
CA GLN A 143 0.49 18.32 12.51
C GLN A 143 -0.55 17.40 11.84
N LYS A 144 -1.07 17.82 10.68
CA LYS A 144 -2.14 17.15 9.96
C LYS A 144 -1.56 16.11 9.00
N VAL A 145 -1.89 14.84 9.21
CA VAL A 145 -1.46 13.74 8.34
C VAL A 145 -2.64 13.27 7.50
N GLN A 146 -2.47 13.25 6.18
CA GLN A 146 -3.42 12.61 5.28
C GLN A 146 -2.88 11.25 4.83
N VAL A 147 -3.70 10.20 4.99
CA VAL A 147 -3.41 8.88 4.42
C VAL A 147 -4.40 8.62 3.29
N ILE A 148 -3.91 8.47 2.07
CA ILE A 148 -4.68 8.15 0.87
C ILE A 148 -4.43 6.69 0.53
N LEU A 149 -5.47 5.88 0.43
CA LEU A 149 -5.37 4.49 -0.01
C LEU A 149 -5.99 4.35 -1.39
N LEU A 150 -5.18 3.91 -2.35
CA LEU A 150 -5.62 3.63 -3.71
C LEU A 150 -6.23 2.22 -3.80
N ASP A 151 -6.89 1.98 -4.92
CA ASP A 151 -7.46 0.70 -5.34
C ASP A 151 -6.91 0.43 -6.73
N LEU A 152 -6.05 -0.58 -6.86
CA LEU A 152 -5.33 -0.88 -8.09
C LEU A 152 -5.85 -2.15 -8.76
N ARG A 153 -7.03 -2.63 -8.35
CA ARG A 153 -7.63 -3.88 -8.85
C ARG A 153 -8.95 -3.63 -9.54
N TRP A 154 -9.84 -2.83 -8.95
CA TRP A 154 -11.23 -2.71 -9.41
C TRP A 154 -11.38 -2.29 -10.88
N ASN A 155 -10.60 -1.28 -11.28
CA ASN A 155 -10.60 -0.73 -12.63
C ASN A 155 -9.42 -1.22 -13.45
N ARG A 156 -8.48 -2.00 -12.91
CA ARG A 156 -7.27 -2.35 -13.64
C ARG A 156 -7.60 -3.22 -14.86
N SER A 157 -6.99 -2.91 -16.00
CA SER A 157 -7.05 -3.73 -17.20
C SER A 157 -6.13 -4.95 -17.09
N ALA A 158 -6.34 -5.97 -17.92
CA ALA A 158 -5.54 -7.19 -17.87
C ALA A 158 -4.03 -6.91 -18.06
N ILE A 159 -3.18 -7.62 -17.31
CA ILE A 159 -1.72 -7.49 -17.42
C ILE A 159 -1.24 -8.13 -18.71
N THR A 160 -0.33 -7.46 -19.41
CA THR A 160 0.33 -8.02 -20.60
C THR A 160 1.37 -9.04 -20.19
N ARG A 161 1.18 -10.32 -20.53
CA ARG A 161 2.16 -11.38 -20.32
C ARG A 161 2.98 -11.63 -21.59
N ILE A 162 4.30 -11.72 -21.45
CA ILE A 162 5.17 -12.14 -22.56
C ILE A 162 4.78 -13.55 -23.00
N GLN A 163 4.59 -13.76 -24.30
CA GLN A 163 4.25 -15.07 -24.86
C GLN A 163 5.46 -15.84 -25.40
N ASP A 164 6.54 -15.13 -25.76
CA ASP A 164 7.75 -15.73 -26.30
C ASP A 164 8.54 -16.48 -25.21
N PRO A 165 8.75 -17.81 -25.34
CA PRO A 165 9.41 -18.61 -24.31
C PRO A 165 10.87 -18.23 -24.07
N GLN A 166 11.61 -17.80 -25.10
CA GLN A 166 13.00 -17.40 -24.94
C GLN A 166 13.10 -16.11 -24.13
N ARG A 167 12.28 -15.11 -24.44
CA ARG A 167 12.19 -13.87 -23.65
C ARG A 167 11.76 -14.12 -22.21
N GLN A 168 10.88 -15.09 -21.96
CA GLN A 168 10.54 -15.48 -20.59
C GLN A 168 11.74 -16.09 -19.85
N GLN A 169 12.51 -16.96 -20.52
CA GLN A 169 13.72 -17.55 -19.95
C GLN A 169 14.80 -16.49 -19.68
N ASP A 170 15.02 -15.58 -20.64
CA ASP A 170 16.00 -14.50 -20.50
C ASP A 170 15.63 -13.61 -19.30
N ARG A 171 14.35 -13.27 -19.14
CA ARG A 171 13.87 -12.51 -17.97
C ARG A 171 14.04 -13.27 -16.66
N ALA A 172 13.70 -14.55 -16.63
CA ALA A 172 13.87 -15.35 -15.42
C ALA A 172 15.35 -15.44 -15.02
N ALA A 173 16.27 -15.49 -15.98
CA ALA A 173 17.72 -15.47 -15.72
C ALA A 173 18.23 -14.11 -15.19
N GLU A 174 17.44 -13.05 -15.35
CA GLU A 174 17.69 -11.71 -14.82
C GLU A 174 16.86 -11.42 -13.55
N ASP A 175 16.24 -12.46 -12.95
CA ASP A 175 15.34 -12.36 -11.80
C ASP A 175 14.13 -11.45 -12.03
N ARG A 176 13.63 -11.41 -13.28
CA ARG A 176 12.50 -10.57 -13.70
C ARG A 176 11.23 -11.38 -13.92
N GLY A 177 10.09 -10.77 -13.60
CA GLY A 177 8.78 -11.35 -13.85
C GLY A 177 8.37 -11.42 -15.33
N PRO A 178 7.29 -12.15 -15.63
CA PRO A 178 6.85 -12.46 -16.99
C PRO A 178 6.01 -11.35 -17.65
N TYR A 179 5.81 -10.19 -17.02
CA TYR A 179 4.90 -9.14 -17.49
C TYR A 179 5.58 -8.06 -18.30
N ASP A 180 5.04 -7.75 -19.48
CA ASP A 180 5.52 -6.67 -20.32
C ASP A 180 4.75 -5.37 -20.05
N VAL A 181 5.27 -4.27 -20.61
CA VAL A 181 4.56 -2.99 -20.61
C VAL A 181 3.33 -3.07 -21.52
N SER A 182 2.21 -2.51 -21.08
CA SER A 182 1.02 -2.33 -21.92
C SER A 182 1.04 -0.95 -22.57
N LEU A 183 1.27 -0.92 -23.89
CA LEU A 183 1.24 0.32 -24.68
C LEU A 183 -0.15 0.67 -25.23
N SER A 184 -1.17 -0.14 -24.89
CA SER A 184 -2.55 0.09 -25.32
C SER A 184 -3.04 1.47 -24.87
N ALA A 185 -3.91 2.09 -25.67
CA ALA A 185 -4.64 3.29 -25.25
C ALA A 185 -5.70 2.98 -24.18
N GLU A 186 -6.11 1.73 -24.06
CA GLU A 186 -7.14 1.26 -23.13
C GLU A 186 -6.53 0.66 -21.84
N ALA A 187 -5.19 0.66 -21.74
CA ALA A 187 -4.50 0.19 -20.55
C ALA A 187 -4.72 1.20 -19.40
N GLU A 188 -5.43 0.77 -18.39
CA GLU A 188 -5.85 1.59 -17.25
C GLU A 188 -5.65 0.82 -15.94
N LEU A 189 -5.34 1.57 -14.88
CA LEU A 189 -5.07 1.11 -13.53
C LEU A 189 -6.13 1.65 -12.55
N LEU A 190 -6.27 2.97 -12.45
CA LEU A 190 -7.15 3.60 -11.47
C LEU A 190 -8.60 3.77 -11.93
N GLY A 191 -8.84 4.08 -13.20
CA GLY A 191 -10.17 4.58 -13.59
C GLY A 191 -10.28 6.10 -13.51
N GLU A 192 -10.91 6.73 -14.51
CA GLU A 192 -11.05 8.20 -14.55
C GLU A 192 -11.71 8.82 -13.30
N ARG A 193 -12.64 8.11 -12.65
CA ARG A 193 -13.30 8.62 -11.45
C ARG A 193 -12.38 8.63 -10.23
N GLN A 194 -11.56 7.60 -10.08
CA GLN A 194 -10.54 7.56 -9.04
C GLN A 194 -9.43 8.59 -9.32
N TRP A 195 -9.08 8.82 -10.58
CA TRP A 195 -8.16 9.90 -10.96
C TRP A 195 -8.69 11.28 -10.57
N ALA A 196 -9.92 11.59 -10.93
CA ALA A 196 -10.56 12.85 -10.57
C ALA A 196 -10.67 13.01 -9.04
N TRP A 197 -10.98 11.93 -8.34
CA TRP A 197 -11.00 11.92 -6.88
C TRP A 197 -9.60 12.14 -6.29
N LEU A 198 -8.55 11.51 -6.83
CA LEU A 198 -7.18 11.66 -6.34
C LEU A 198 -6.69 13.11 -6.52
N GLU A 199 -6.98 13.73 -7.66
CA GLU A 199 -6.69 15.15 -7.90
C GLU A 199 -7.37 16.06 -6.87
N GLN A 200 -8.61 15.75 -6.47
CA GLN A 200 -9.30 16.48 -5.39
C GLN A 200 -8.65 16.23 -4.03
N GLN A 201 -8.24 14.99 -3.74
CA GLN A 201 -7.57 14.67 -2.48
C GLN A 201 -6.23 15.38 -2.36
N LEU A 202 -5.47 15.52 -3.45
CA LEU A 202 -4.20 16.27 -3.52
C LEU A 202 -4.34 17.77 -3.21
N GLN A 203 -5.57 18.29 -3.22
CA GLN A 203 -5.86 19.68 -2.84
C GLN A 203 -6.37 19.81 -1.40
N VAL A 204 -6.60 18.70 -0.69
CA VAL A 204 -6.91 18.71 0.74
C VAL A 204 -5.65 19.11 1.50
N GLU A 205 -5.77 20.13 2.36
CA GLU A 205 -4.68 20.62 3.21
C GLU A 205 -4.16 19.51 4.12
N ALA A 206 -2.85 19.26 4.09
CA ALA A 206 -2.12 18.34 4.94
C ALA A 206 -0.69 18.85 5.16
N ASP A 207 -0.09 18.54 6.31
CA ASP A 207 1.31 18.84 6.62
C ASP A 207 2.24 17.69 6.22
N VAL A 208 1.71 16.46 6.19
CA VAL A 208 2.34 15.25 5.63
C VAL A 208 1.29 14.43 4.92
N ARG A 209 1.63 13.88 3.76
CA ARG A 209 0.75 12.97 3.01
C ARG A 209 1.42 11.63 2.79
N ILE A 210 0.67 10.56 3.03
CA ILE A 210 1.07 9.19 2.78
C ILE A 210 0.12 8.62 1.73
N ILE A 211 0.66 8.09 0.64
CA ILE A 211 -0.12 7.45 -0.42
C ILE A 211 0.16 5.95 -0.41
N GLY A 212 -0.82 5.16 -0.01
CA GLY A 212 -0.81 3.71 -0.05
C GLY A 212 -1.16 3.18 -1.44
N SER A 213 -0.21 2.46 -2.02
CA SER A 213 -0.31 1.72 -3.28
C SER A 213 -0.21 0.23 -2.98
N SER A 214 -1.03 -0.63 -3.58
CA SER A 214 -0.91 -2.07 -3.29
C SER A 214 0.31 -2.69 -3.98
N ILE A 215 0.60 -2.28 -5.21
CA ILE A 215 1.80 -2.65 -5.99
C ILE A 215 2.83 -1.51 -6.00
N GLN A 216 4.08 -1.79 -6.37
CA GLN A 216 5.13 -0.77 -6.42
C GLN A 216 4.92 0.27 -7.52
N LEU A 217 5.16 1.56 -7.20
CA LEU A 217 4.93 2.68 -8.10
C LEU A 217 6.20 3.15 -8.83
N LEU A 218 7.29 3.36 -8.08
CA LEU A 218 8.54 3.86 -8.63
C LEU A 218 9.34 2.74 -9.29
N ALA A 219 9.21 1.49 -8.84
CA ALA A 219 9.99 0.38 -9.35
C ALA A 219 9.89 0.19 -10.87
N GLU A 220 11.03 0.03 -11.53
CA GLU A 220 11.12 -0.27 -12.97
C GLU A 220 12.03 -1.49 -13.20
N PHE A 221 11.82 -2.18 -14.32
CA PHE A 221 12.57 -3.38 -14.74
C PHE A 221 12.32 -4.66 -13.95
N THR A 222 11.48 -4.64 -12.91
CA THR A 222 11.12 -5.83 -12.12
C THR A 222 10.53 -6.94 -12.98
N GLY A 223 9.73 -6.59 -13.99
CA GLY A 223 8.97 -7.54 -14.81
C GLY A 223 7.79 -8.19 -14.09
N TRP A 224 7.64 -7.96 -12.79
CA TRP A 224 6.45 -8.30 -12.00
C TRP A 224 5.41 -7.18 -12.09
N GLU A 225 4.27 -7.36 -11.41
CA GLU A 225 3.18 -6.40 -11.46
C GLU A 225 3.57 -5.11 -10.74
N THR A 226 3.61 -4.02 -11.48
CA THR A 226 3.91 -2.68 -10.97
C THR A 226 3.20 -1.62 -11.81
N TRP A 227 3.25 -0.37 -11.36
CA TRP A 227 2.83 0.76 -12.17
C TRP A 227 3.61 0.89 -13.49
N ALA A 228 4.85 0.35 -13.57
CA ALA A 228 5.64 0.36 -14.80
C ALA A 228 5.03 -0.49 -15.93
N ASN A 229 4.12 -1.44 -15.62
CA ASN A 229 3.35 -2.13 -16.65
C ASN A 229 2.34 -1.19 -17.34
N PHE A 230 1.95 -0.08 -16.70
CA PHE A 230 0.97 0.91 -17.16
C PHE A 230 1.62 2.29 -17.29
N PRO A 231 2.56 2.49 -18.25
CA PRO A 231 3.41 3.67 -18.28
C PRO A 231 2.66 5.01 -18.38
N LYS A 232 1.49 5.03 -19.04
CA LYS A 232 0.63 6.24 -19.10
C LYS A 232 0.04 6.60 -17.74
N GLU A 233 -0.41 5.61 -16.99
CA GLU A 233 -0.97 5.79 -15.65
C GLU A 233 0.10 6.23 -14.66
N ARG A 234 1.29 5.62 -14.74
CA ARG A 234 2.45 6.02 -13.93
C ARG A 234 2.89 7.46 -14.24
N GLN A 235 2.98 7.81 -15.52
CA GLN A 235 3.31 9.18 -15.92
C GLN A 235 2.27 10.18 -15.42
N ARG A 236 0.97 9.88 -15.57
CA ARG A 236 -0.13 10.72 -15.06
C ARG A 236 -0.04 10.90 -13.54
N PHE A 237 0.32 9.85 -12.80
CA PHE A 237 0.52 9.96 -11.35
C PHE A 237 1.62 10.95 -10.99
N ILE A 238 2.78 10.80 -11.63
CA ILE A 238 3.94 11.66 -11.41
C ILE A 238 3.60 13.11 -11.75
N GLU A 239 2.99 13.37 -12.92
CA GLU A 239 2.58 14.71 -13.33
C GLU A 239 1.56 15.35 -12.37
N LEU A 240 0.68 14.53 -11.78
CA LEU A 240 -0.30 14.99 -10.80
C LEU A 240 0.39 15.41 -9.50
N LEU A 241 1.36 14.63 -9.01
CA LEU A 241 2.17 15.03 -7.85
C LEU A 241 3.02 16.26 -8.16
N GLU A 242 3.66 16.32 -9.32
CA GLU A 242 4.44 17.48 -9.73
C GLU A 242 3.61 18.77 -9.74
N ARG A 243 2.32 18.66 -10.09
CA ARG A 243 1.39 19.80 -10.10
C ARG A 243 0.89 20.21 -8.73
N TYR A 244 0.57 19.25 -7.84
CA TYR A 244 -0.18 19.52 -6.62
C TYR A 244 0.59 19.35 -5.32
N GLN A 245 1.76 18.69 -5.34
CA GLN A 245 2.55 18.52 -4.13
C GLN A 245 3.06 19.87 -3.63
N THR A 246 2.66 20.21 -2.40
CA THR A 246 3.12 21.41 -1.68
C THR A 246 3.74 21.08 -0.32
N GLU A 247 3.74 19.80 0.05
CA GLU A 247 4.09 19.26 1.34
C GLU A 247 4.90 17.95 1.17
N PRO A 248 5.54 17.44 2.23
CA PRO A 248 6.12 16.10 2.25
C PRO A 248 5.12 14.99 1.84
N ILE A 249 5.44 14.26 0.78
CA ILE A 249 4.70 13.07 0.33
C ILE A 249 5.60 11.84 0.42
N VAL A 250 5.06 10.74 0.96
CA VAL A 250 5.68 9.41 0.91
C VAL A 250 4.69 8.42 0.33
N ILE A 251 5.17 7.58 -0.59
CA ILE A 251 4.44 6.43 -1.13
C ILE A 251 4.82 5.21 -0.30
N ILE A 252 3.84 4.38 0.05
CA ILE A 252 4.07 3.07 0.67
C ILE A 252 3.46 1.98 -0.21
N SER A 253 4.17 0.85 -0.36
CA SER A 253 3.75 -0.23 -1.25
C SER A 253 3.98 -1.66 -0.73
N GLY A 254 3.32 -2.63 -1.38
CA GLY A 254 3.32 -4.06 -1.04
C GLY A 254 3.63 -4.99 -2.22
N ASP A 255 2.89 -6.10 -2.33
CA ASP A 255 2.87 -7.13 -3.41
C ASP A 255 4.13 -8.02 -3.51
N VAL A 256 5.31 -7.42 -3.50
CA VAL A 256 6.51 -8.09 -4.04
C VAL A 256 7.21 -9.09 -3.12
N HIS A 257 6.81 -9.22 -1.86
CA HIS A 257 7.43 -10.10 -0.85
C HIS A 257 8.91 -9.76 -0.50
N TRP A 258 9.36 -8.52 -0.76
CA TRP A 258 10.56 -7.94 -0.14
C TRP A 258 10.35 -6.50 0.35
N ALA A 259 11.26 -6.05 1.22
CA ALA A 259 11.38 -4.65 1.61
C ALA A 259 12.44 -3.91 0.79
N GLU A 260 12.15 -2.68 0.39
CA GLU A 260 13.12 -1.80 -0.25
C GLU A 260 12.70 -0.33 -0.17
N PHE A 261 13.66 0.56 -0.48
CA PHE A 261 13.42 1.99 -0.59
C PHE A 261 13.77 2.46 -2.00
N SER A 262 12.86 3.21 -2.62
CA SER A 262 13.04 3.80 -3.95
C SER A 262 12.94 5.32 -3.89
N ARG A 263 13.73 6.00 -4.72
CA ARG A 263 13.77 7.46 -4.79
C ARG A 263 14.00 7.97 -6.21
N ILE A 264 13.28 9.02 -6.59
CA ILE A 264 13.52 9.82 -7.80
C ILE A 264 13.67 11.28 -7.37
N ASP A 265 14.81 11.90 -7.69
CA ASP A 265 15.10 13.29 -7.31
C ASP A 265 14.81 14.28 -8.46
N GLU A 266 14.90 13.84 -9.72
CA GLU A 266 14.71 14.69 -10.89
C GLU A 266 13.22 14.88 -11.25
N THR A 267 12.46 15.57 -10.41
CA THR A 267 11.06 15.97 -10.67
C THR A 267 10.95 17.41 -11.13
N ALA A 268 9.88 17.73 -11.87
CA ALA A 268 9.64 19.07 -12.41
C ALA A 268 9.41 20.15 -11.33
N ASN A 269 8.93 19.77 -10.15
CA ASN A 269 8.65 20.66 -9.04
C ASN A 269 9.73 20.67 -7.94
N GLY A 270 10.81 19.89 -8.12
CA GLY A 270 11.93 19.81 -7.19
C GLY A 270 11.69 18.97 -5.92
N TRP A 271 10.48 18.43 -5.73
CA TRP A 271 10.18 17.53 -4.63
C TRP A 271 10.59 16.09 -5.00
N PRO A 272 11.32 15.36 -4.14
CA PRO A 272 11.65 13.98 -4.45
C PRO A 272 10.41 13.09 -4.38
N LEU A 273 10.32 12.09 -5.26
CA LEU A 273 9.40 10.96 -5.09
C LEU A 273 10.07 9.92 -4.23
N LEU A 274 9.39 9.52 -3.15
CA LEU A 274 9.90 8.59 -2.15
C LEU A 274 8.92 7.44 -2.02
N GLU A 275 9.41 6.21 -2.13
CA GLU A 275 8.61 5.01 -1.93
C GLU A 275 9.31 4.05 -0.96
N LEU A 276 8.59 3.63 0.08
CA LEU A 276 9.02 2.56 0.97
C LEU A 276 8.11 1.35 0.76
N THR A 277 8.67 0.26 0.24
CA THR A 277 7.96 -1.00 0.06
C THR A 277 8.17 -1.88 1.29
N SER A 278 7.07 -2.42 1.83
CA SER A 278 7.09 -3.45 2.88
C SER A 278 6.13 -4.58 2.52
N SER A 279 6.73 -5.69 2.10
CA SER A 279 6.06 -6.90 1.66
C SER A 279 6.98 -8.08 2.00
N GLY A 280 6.63 -9.18 2.65
CA GLY A 280 5.39 -9.51 3.32
C GLY A 280 5.53 -9.66 4.83
N ILE A 281 4.39 -9.54 5.51
CA ILE A 281 4.22 -9.86 6.93
C ILE A 281 4.54 -11.34 7.19
N THR A 282 4.30 -12.20 6.20
CA THR A 282 4.71 -13.63 6.22
C THR A 282 5.43 -14.09 4.98
N GLU A 283 5.16 -13.48 3.83
CA GLU A 283 5.73 -13.93 2.57
C GLU A 283 7.16 -13.43 2.38
N GLU A 284 7.95 -14.31 1.78
CA GLU A 284 9.33 -14.07 1.37
C GLU A 284 9.46 -14.51 -0.08
N TRP A 285 10.47 -13.97 -0.77
CA TRP A 285 10.73 -14.27 -2.16
C TRP A 285 12.16 -14.78 -2.36
N PRO A 286 12.40 -15.77 -3.23
CA PRO A 286 13.73 -16.32 -3.39
C PRO A 286 14.72 -15.35 -4.06
N GLN A 287 14.24 -14.44 -4.92
CA GLN A 287 15.12 -13.57 -5.72
C GLN A 287 14.57 -12.17 -5.88
N ILE A 288 15.29 -11.17 -5.39
CA ILE A 288 14.88 -9.77 -5.49
C ILE A 288 15.10 -9.26 -6.92
N SER A 289 14.02 -8.84 -7.57
CA SER A 289 14.10 -8.33 -8.94
C SER A 289 14.89 -7.02 -9.05
N PRO A 290 15.41 -6.68 -10.24
CA PRO A 290 16.02 -5.37 -10.47
C PRO A 290 15.01 -4.23 -10.27
N ASN A 291 15.47 -3.14 -9.67
CA ASN A 291 14.75 -1.88 -9.60
C ASN A 291 15.74 -0.74 -9.86
N ARG A 292 15.50 0.03 -10.93
CA ARG A 292 16.35 1.16 -11.32
C ARG A 292 16.44 2.27 -10.27
N HIS A 293 15.39 2.45 -9.48
CA HIS A 293 15.24 3.57 -8.54
C HIS A 293 15.53 3.17 -7.09
N ARG A 294 15.96 1.92 -6.87
CA ARG A 294 16.33 1.42 -5.54
C ARG A 294 17.53 2.20 -4.99
N VAL A 295 17.40 2.64 -3.74
CA VAL A 295 18.50 3.25 -2.98
C VAL A 295 18.87 2.32 -1.82
N GLY A 296 20.09 1.79 -1.86
CA GLY A 296 20.57 0.83 -0.87
C GLY A 296 20.19 -0.61 -1.19
N GLU A 297 20.14 -1.45 -0.16
CA GLU A 297 19.83 -2.87 -0.26
C GLU A 297 18.31 -3.13 -0.16
N ALA A 298 17.91 -4.32 -0.59
CA ALA A 298 16.55 -4.84 -0.47
C ALA A 298 16.59 -6.18 0.28
N PHE A 299 15.48 -6.54 0.92
CA PHE A 299 15.46 -7.65 1.88
C PHE A 299 14.20 -8.50 1.70
N ALA A 300 14.36 -9.71 1.17
CA ALA A 300 13.29 -10.69 0.99
C ALA A 300 13.12 -11.59 2.23
N VAL A 301 12.78 -10.95 3.35
CA VAL A 301 12.46 -11.63 4.63
C VAL A 301 11.18 -11.06 5.19
N ALA A 302 10.48 -11.79 6.05
CA ALA A 302 9.27 -11.27 6.71
C ALA A 302 9.54 -9.93 7.40
N ASN A 303 8.77 -8.89 7.03
CA ASN A 303 9.03 -7.51 7.43
C ASN A 303 7.76 -6.65 7.60
N PHE A 304 7.93 -5.50 8.26
CA PHE A 304 6.95 -4.41 8.31
C PHE A 304 7.64 -3.06 8.11
N GLY A 305 6.92 -2.09 7.56
CA GLY A 305 7.40 -0.72 7.37
C GLY A 305 7.00 0.17 8.54
N LEU A 306 7.83 1.18 8.83
CA LEU A 306 7.60 2.19 9.85
C LEU A 306 7.92 3.58 9.28
N ILE A 307 6.99 4.51 9.51
CA ILE A 307 7.14 5.94 9.25
C ILE A 307 7.13 6.64 10.60
N GLU A 308 8.21 7.34 10.91
CA GLU A 308 8.28 8.22 12.08
C GLU A 308 8.32 9.67 11.62
N ILE A 309 7.46 10.51 12.22
CA ILE A 309 7.33 11.93 11.91
C ILE A 309 7.83 12.76 13.08
N ASP A 310 8.92 13.48 12.87
CA ASP A 310 9.46 14.46 13.81
C ASP A 310 8.92 15.86 13.49
N TRP A 311 7.97 16.28 14.31
CA TRP A 311 7.30 17.58 14.24
C TRP A 311 8.10 18.73 14.88
N SER A 312 9.33 18.52 15.34
CA SER A 312 10.13 19.55 16.00
C SER A 312 10.66 20.64 15.05
N SER A 313 10.71 20.34 13.75
CA SER A 313 11.11 21.27 12.70
C SER A 313 10.10 22.40 12.53
N ARG A 314 10.59 23.61 12.19
CA ARG A 314 9.75 24.80 12.00
C ARG A 314 9.25 25.00 10.57
N THR A 315 9.81 24.28 9.60
CA THR A 315 9.44 24.40 8.18
C THR A 315 8.62 23.19 7.75
N TRP A 316 9.29 22.04 7.58
CA TRP A 316 8.68 20.77 7.25
C TRP A 316 9.10 19.73 8.28
N PRO A 317 8.20 18.81 8.68
CA PRO A 317 8.56 17.72 9.55
C PRO A 317 9.62 16.84 8.89
N GLN A 318 10.45 16.24 9.71
CA GLN A 318 11.42 15.28 9.24
C GLN A 318 10.82 13.88 9.30
N LEU A 319 11.04 13.07 8.25
CA LEU A 319 10.53 11.72 8.20
C LEU A 319 11.67 10.71 8.36
N THR A 320 11.47 9.69 9.18
CA THR A 320 12.30 8.49 9.16
C THR A 320 11.47 7.36 8.58
N LEU A 321 11.97 6.77 7.49
CA LEU A 321 11.35 5.66 6.76
C LEU A 321 12.20 4.42 6.96
N SER A 322 11.67 3.38 7.60
CA SER A 322 12.41 2.14 7.87
C SER A 322 11.58 0.89 7.61
N ALA A 323 12.25 -0.22 7.35
CA ALA A 323 11.64 -1.54 7.36
C ALA A 323 12.33 -2.40 8.43
N HIS A 324 11.57 -3.24 9.10
CA HIS A 324 12.03 -4.05 10.23
C HIS A 324 11.67 -5.51 10.00
N ARG A 325 12.56 -6.42 10.39
CA ARG A 325 12.31 -7.87 10.34
C ARG A 325 11.62 -8.35 11.63
N VAL A 326 11.19 -9.61 11.62
CA VAL A 326 10.85 -10.34 12.85
C VAL A 326 12.03 -10.29 13.83
N GLY A 327 11.76 -9.93 15.09
CA GLY A 327 12.74 -9.63 16.13
C GLY A 327 13.03 -8.13 16.31
N GLY A 328 12.52 -7.27 15.42
CA GLY A 328 12.52 -5.81 15.58
C GLY A 328 13.72 -5.06 14.98
N ASP A 329 14.76 -5.76 14.55
CA ASP A 329 15.94 -5.14 13.92
C ASP A 329 15.57 -4.42 12.62
N ALA A 330 16.10 -3.21 12.45
CA ALA A 330 15.95 -2.45 11.21
C ALA A 330 16.74 -3.12 10.07
N LEU A 331 16.06 -3.36 8.96
CA LEU A 331 16.62 -3.83 7.69
C LEU A 331 17.24 -2.66 6.92
N LEU A 332 16.49 -1.57 6.84
CA LEU A 332 16.88 -0.33 6.19
C LEU A 332 16.25 0.86 6.93
N GLY A 333 16.82 2.05 6.73
CA GLY A 333 16.37 3.27 7.38
C GLY A 333 16.87 4.51 6.66
N HIS A 334 15.96 5.41 6.32
CA HIS A 334 16.25 6.65 5.62
C HIS A 334 15.64 7.83 6.37
N ARG A 335 16.48 8.77 6.79
CA ARG A 335 16.05 10.03 7.39
C ARG A 335 15.96 11.09 6.30
N ILE A 336 14.76 11.60 6.06
CA ILE A 336 14.44 12.51 4.98
C ILE A 336 14.14 13.90 5.55
N SER A 337 14.91 14.88 5.10
CA SER A 337 14.64 16.29 5.35
C SER A 337 14.12 16.93 4.06
N PHE A 338 13.01 17.64 4.16
CA PHE A 338 12.44 18.38 3.05
C PHE A 338 12.88 19.84 3.16
N ASN A 339 13.70 20.29 2.21
CA ASN A 339 14.12 21.68 2.08
C ASN A 339 13.78 22.11 0.66
N PRO A 340 12.76 22.96 0.45
CA PRO A 340 12.43 23.47 -0.88
C PRO A 340 13.52 24.38 -1.46
#